data_AF-A0A1B6F708-F1
#
_entry.id   AF-A0A1B6F708-F1
#
_cell.length_a   1.000
_cell.length_b   1.000
_cell.length_c   1.000
_cell.angle_alpha   90.00
_cell.angle_beta   90.00
_cell.angle_gamma   90.00
#
_symmetry.space_group_name_H-M   'P 1'
#
loop_
_entity.id
_entity.type
_entity.pdbx_description
1 polymer ?
#
loop_
_entity_poly.entity_id
_entity_poly.type
_entity_poly.pdbx_seq_one_letter_code
_entity_poly.pdbx_strand_id
1 'polypeptide(L)'
;GYAEKLRLLREAGSVPRERWRAPTVLAWLEIALGMPQYGPRCAENVKSGKVLLELSDLELECGLGITHPMHRKKLRLAIEEHRHPTLVRYPCIAQLGHTWVSSEWLPDLGLAQYSENFATNMVDA
;
A
#
# COMPACT_ATOMS: atom_id res chain seq x y z
N GLY A 1 -13.81 -0.53 -12.57
CA GLY A 1 -12.87 -1.50 -13.22
C GLY A 1 -11.43 -1.03 -13.07
N TYR A 2 -10.45 -1.83 -13.48
CA TYR A 2 -9.01 -1.53 -13.32
C TYR A 2 -8.59 -0.18 -13.95
N ALA A 3 -9.05 0.11 -15.18
CA ALA A 3 -8.76 1.38 -15.86
C ALA A 3 -9.23 2.62 -15.09
N GLU A 4 -10.38 2.53 -14.42
CA GLU A 4 -10.91 3.63 -13.61
C GLU A 4 -10.05 3.87 -12.36
N LYS A 5 -9.60 2.80 -11.69
CA LYS A 5 -8.68 2.91 -10.55
C LYS A 5 -7.35 3.57 -10.96
N LEU A 6 -6.81 3.23 -12.14
CA LEU A 6 -5.61 3.90 -12.69
C LEU A 6 -5.86 5.38 -13.01
N ARG A 7 -7.05 5.73 -13.52
CA ARG A 7 -7.43 7.13 -13.74
C ARG A 7 -7.44 7.91 -12.42
N LEU A 8 -8.10 7.36 -11.40
CA LEU A 8 -8.17 7.97 -10.06
C LEU A 8 -6.77 8.21 -9.45
N LEU A 9 -5.84 7.26 -9.62
CA LEU A 9 -4.48 7.41 -9.10
C LEU A 9 -3.68 8.50 -9.83
N ARG A 10 -3.82 8.60 -11.15
CA ARG A 10 -3.17 9.66 -11.93
C ARG A 10 -3.68 11.05 -11.52
N GLU A 11 -4.98 11.19 -11.34
CA GLU A 11 -5.61 12.46 -10.91
C GLU A 11 -5.24 12.84 -9.47
N ALA A 12 -4.96 11.85 -8.62
CA ALA A 12 -4.61 12.07 -7.22
C ALA A 12 -3.13 12.42 -6.99
N GLY A 13 -2.27 12.32 -8.02
CA GLY A 13 -0.81 12.43 -7.86
C GLY A 13 -0.31 13.75 -7.25
N SER A 14 -1.07 14.85 -7.39
CA SER A 14 -0.76 16.15 -6.78
C SER A 14 -1.67 16.52 -5.60
N VAL A 15 -2.60 15.63 -5.24
CA VAL A 15 -3.61 15.90 -4.21
C VAL A 15 -3.11 15.33 -2.87
N PRO A 16 -3.05 16.13 -1.78
CA PRO A 16 -2.73 15.63 -0.45
C PRO A 16 -3.67 14.49 -0.04
N ARG A 17 -3.13 13.47 0.65
CA ARG A 17 -3.88 12.25 0.98
C ARG A 17 -5.13 12.53 1.79
N GLU A 18 -5.11 13.52 2.68
CA GLU A 18 -6.25 13.92 3.50
C GLU A 18 -7.49 14.28 2.66
N ARG A 19 -7.27 14.75 1.42
CA ARG A 19 -8.33 15.17 0.49
C ARG A 19 -8.81 14.05 -0.44
N TRP A 20 -8.23 12.86 -0.34
CA TRP A 20 -8.63 11.74 -1.17
C TRP A 20 -10.02 11.23 -0.80
N ARG A 21 -10.81 10.88 -1.81
CA ARG A 21 -12.11 10.24 -1.63
C ARG A 21 -11.93 8.72 -1.50
N ALA A 22 -12.93 8.04 -0.93
CA ALA A 22 -12.89 6.58 -0.73
C ALA A 22 -12.48 5.77 -1.99
N PRO A 23 -12.97 6.07 -3.22
CA PRO A 23 -12.56 5.32 -4.40
C PRO A 23 -11.06 5.46 -4.73
N THR A 24 -10.48 6.63 -4.49
CA THR A 24 -9.04 6.87 -4.69
C THR A 24 -8.21 6.12 -3.66
N VAL A 25 -8.65 6.10 -2.39
CA VAL A 25 -8.00 5.32 -1.32
C VAL A 25 -8.02 3.83 -1.65
N LEU A 26 -9.18 3.32 -2.09
CA LEU A 26 -9.32 1.93 -2.49
C LEU A 26 -8.40 1.59 -3.68
N ALA A 27 -8.38 2.44 -4.71
CA ALA A 27 -7.49 2.28 -5.86
C ALA A 27 -6.01 2.25 -5.44
N TRP A 28 -5.61 3.07 -4.48
CA TRP A 28 -4.23 3.11 -3.98
C TRP A 28 -3.87 1.83 -3.23
N LEU A 29 -4.74 1.35 -2.35
CA LEU A 29 -4.50 0.11 -1.62
C LEU A 29 -4.36 -1.08 -2.59
N GLU A 30 -5.28 -1.22 -3.53
CA GLU A 30 -5.34 -2.41 -4.38
C GLU A 30 -4.30 -2.40 -5.50
N ILE A 31 -3.99 -1.23 -6.07
CA ILE A 31 -3.08 -1.13 -7.22
C ILE A 31 -1.70 -0.64 -6.80
N ALA A 32 -1.61 0.52 -6.14
CA ALA A 32 -0.31 1.13 -5.86
C ALA A 32 0.48 0.33 -4.79
N LEU A 33 -0.20 -0.14 -3.74
CA LEU A 33 0.43 -1.04 -2.75
C LEU A 33 0.38 -2.52 -3.16
N GLY A 34 -0.41 -2.86 -4.18
CA GLY A 34 -0.62 -4.24 -4.61
C GLY A 34 -1.31 -5.11 -3.56
N MET A 35 -2.28 -4.56 -2.81
CA MET A 35 -2.98 -5.26 -1.72
C MET A 35 -4.48 -5.47 -2.00
N PRO A 36 -4.87 -6.07 -3.15
CA PRO A 36 -6.27 -6.16 -3.56
C PRO A 36 -7.14 -6.98 -2.62
N GLN A 37 -6.57 -7.95 -1.90
CA GLN A 37 -7.30 -8.82 -0.98
C GLN A 37 -7.91 -8.09 0.21
N TYR A 38 -7.41 -6.90 0.55
CA TYR A 38 -7.97 -6.05 1.62
C TYR A 38 -8.96 -5.00 1.09
N GLY A 39 -9.18 -4.94 -0.22
CA GLY A 39 -10.08 -4.00 -0.88
C GLY A 39 -11.52 -4.00 -0.33
N PRO A 40 -12.18 -5.16 -0.15
CA PRO A 40 -13.56 -5.19 0.36
C PRO A 40 -13.72 -4.53 1.74
N ARG A 41 -12.88 -4.93 2.71
CA ARG A 41 -12.89 -4.36 4.06
C ARG A 41 -12.49 -2.88 4.06
N CYS A 42 -11.57 -2.47 3.18
CA CYS A 42 -11.21 -1.07 3.00
C CYS A 42 -12.40 -0.24 2.48
N ALA A 43 -13.13 -0.72 1.48
CA ALA A 43 -14.31 -0.02 0.95
C ALA A 43 -15.42 0.13 2.02
N GLU A 44 -15.57 -0.88 2.88
CA GLU A 44 -16.51 -0.88 3.99
C GLU A 44 -16.12 0.10 5.10
N ASN A 45 -14.84 0.17 5.49
CA ASN A 45 -14.42 0.86 6.72
C ASN A 45 -13.69 2.19 6.49
N VAL A 46 -13.14 2.45 5.30
CA VAL A 46 -12.35 3.65 5.01
C VAL A 46 -13.09 4.57 4.05
N LYS A 47 -13.60 5.69 4.57
CA LYS A 47 -14.47 6.60 3.83
C LYS A 47 -13.78 7.81 3.22
N SER A 48 -12.53 8.07 3.59
CA SER A 48 -11.72 9.15 3.03
C SER A 48 -10.25 8.90 3.31
N GLY A 49 -9.38 9.67 2.65
CA GLY A 49 -7.96 9.63 2.96
C GLY A 49 -7.63 10.20 4.33
N LYS A 50 -8.47 11.10 4.90
CA LYS A 50 -8.34 11.50 6.31
C LYS A 50 -8.51 10.29 7.26
N VAL A 51 -9.57 9.49 7.05
CA VAL A 51 -9.80 8.27 7.86
C VAL A 51 -8.62 7.29 7.70
N LEU A 52 -8.16 7.07 6.47
CA LEU A 52 -6.98 6.23 6.20
C LEU A 52 -5.77 6.69 7.02
N LEU A 53 -5.49 7.98 6.99
CA LEU A 53 -4.37 8.60 7.71
C LEU A 53 -4.59 8.66 9.22
N GLU A 54 -5.70 8.20 9.77
CA GLU A 54 -5.95 8.17 11.22
C GLU A 54 -5.97 6.74 11.78
N LEU A 55 -5.92 5.71 10.92
CA LEU A 55 -6.02 4.30 11.32
C LEU A 55 -4.96 3.89 12.36
N SER A 56 -5.46 3.33 13.46
CA SER A 56 -4.69 2.67 14.52
C SER A 56 -4.31 1.23 14.13
N ASP A 57 -3.36 0.61 14.84
CA ASP A 57 -2.94 -0.77 14.53
C ASP A 57 -4.08 -1.76 14.74
N LEU A 58 -4.95 -1.49 15.71
CA LEU A 58 -6.15 -2.27 15.96
C LEU A 58 -7.14 -2.17 14.77
N GLU A 59 -7.30 -1.00 14.17
CA GLU A 59 -8.19 -0.84 13.01
C GLU A 59 -7.59 -1.45 11.73
N LEU A 60 -6.26 -1.44 11.57
CA LEU A 60 -5.61 -2.20 10.51
C LEU A 60 -5.86 -3.71 10.67
N GLU A 61 -5.76 -4.22 11.89
CA GLU A 61 -5.97 -5.63 12.19
C GLU A 61 -7.45 -6.04 12.09
N CYS A 62 -8.32 -5.43 12.87
CA CYS A 62 -9.72 -5.82 13.00
C CYS A 62 -10.60 -5.17 11.93
N GLY A 63 -10.41 -3.87 11.65
CA GLY A 63 -11.23 -3.13 10.70
C GLY A 63 -10.94 -3.55 9.26
N LEU A 64 -9.66 -3.66 8.88
CA LEU A 64 -9.27 -4.09 7.54
C LEU A 64 -9.04 -5.60 7.41
N GLY A 65 -9.02 -6.34 8.52
CA GLY A 65 -8.77 -7.79 8.52
C GLY A 65 -7.31 -8.16 8.23
N ILE A 66 -6.35 -7.25 8.48
CA ILE A 66 -4.94 -7.48 8.18
C ILE A 66 -4.27 -8.18 9.37
N THR A 67 -4.50 -9.49 9.48
CA THR A 67 -3.92 -10.33 10.54
C THR A 67 -2.45 -10.66 10.29
N HIS A 68 -2.00 -10.67 9.03
CA HIS A 68 -0.62 -10.95 8.68
C HIS A 68 0.31 -9.79 9.09
N PRO A 69 1.31 -9.99 9.97
CA PRO A 69 2.15 -8.91 10.51
C PRO A 69 2.88 -8.10 9.43
N MET A 70 3.45 -8.77 8.42
CA MET A 70 4.18 -8.08 7.34
C MET A 70 3.26 -7.20 6.47
N HIS A 71 2.05 -7.64 6.15
CA HIS A 71 1.09 -6.85 5.38
C HIS A 71 0.64 -5.62 6.18
N ARG A 72 0.44 -5.79 7.50
CA ARG A 72 0.10 -4.68 8.40
C ARG A 72 1.24 -3.67 8.46
N LYS A 73 2.47 -4.15 8.57
CA LYS A 73 3.66 -3.30 8.60
C LYS A 73 3.82 -2.51 7.30
N LYS A 74 3.65 -3.16 6.14
CA LYS A 74 3.65 -2.52 4.82
C LYS A 74 2.67 -1.35 4.76
N LEU A 75 1.40 -1.59 5.08
CA LEU A 75 0.37 -0.54 5.05
C LEU A 75 0.64 0.56 6.08
N ARG A 76 1.09 0.21 7.29
CA ARG A 76 1.47 1.17 8.32
C ARG A 76 2.58 2.09 7.83
N LEU A 77 3.67 1.54 7.28
CA LEU A 77 4.78 2.33 6.76
C LEU A 77 4.31 3.26 5.63
N ALA A 78 3.53 2.73 4.69
CA ALA A 78 2.97 3.54 3.61
C ALA A 78 2.04 4.66 4.10
N ILE A 79 1.33 4.49 5.22
CA ILE A 79 0.55 5.57 5.86
C ILE A 79 1.48 6.61 6.49
N GLU A 80 2.48 6.18 7.26
CA GLU A 80 3.41 7.09 7.96
C GLU A 80 4.24 7.95 6.99
N GLU A 81 4.63 7.41 5.83
CA GLU A 81 5.31 8.17 4.77
C GLU A 81 4.51 9.40 4.32
N HIS A 82 3.19 9.33 4.40
CA HIS A 82 2.32 10.43 3.98
C HIS A 82 1.88 11.33 5.12
N ARG A 83 1.85 10.82 6.36
CA ARG A 83 1.74 11.67 7.56
C ARG A 83 2.98 12.55 7.71
N HIS A 84 4.15 12.02 7.36
CA HIS A 84 5.43 12.66 7.60
C HIS A 84 6.32 12.64 6.34
N PRO A 85 5.91 13.29 5.23
CA PRO A 85 6.65 13.25 3.97
C PRO A 85 8.06 13.83 4.08
N THR A 86 8.29 14.74 5.02
CA THR A 86 9.62 15.32 5.29
C THR A 86 10.62 14.31 5.87
N LEU A 87 10.16 13.18 6.40
CA LEU A 87 11.01 12.10 6.92
C LEU A 87 11.40 11.08 5.84
N VAL A 88 10.76 11.14 4.66
CA VAL A 88 11.01 10.20 3.56
C VAL A 88 12.25 10.62 2.78
N ARG A 89 13.37 9.95 3.05
CA ARG A 89 14.67 10.28 2.44
C ARG A 89 14.74 9.97 0.95
N TYR A 90 14.03 8.94 0.50
CA TYR A 90 14.07 8.46 -0.89
C TYR A 90 12.65 8.18 -1.42
N PRO A 91 11.90 9.22 -1.83
CA PRO A 91 10.49 9.09 -2.21
C PRO A 91 10.22 8.12 -3.38
N CYS A 92 11.21 7.93 -4.26
CA CYS A 92 11.08 7.02 -5.39
C CYS A 92 11.17 5.54 -4.99
N ILE A 93 11.75 5.21 -3.82
CA ILE A 93 11.86 3.81 -3.35
C ILE A 93 10.47 3.20 -3.12
N ALA A 94 9.50 3.99 -2.63
CA ALA A 94 8.12 3.56 -2.42
C ALA A 94 7.38 3.13 -3.71
N GLN A 95 7.97 3.37 -4.89
CA GLN A 95 7.42 2.89 -6.18
C GLN A 95 7.86 1.45 -6.49
N LEU A 96 8.86 0.91 -5.78
CA LEU A 96 9.40 -0.43 -5.96
C LEU A 96 8.58 -1.44 -5.16
N GLY A 97 7.47 -1.87 -5.75
CA GLY A 97 6.55 -2.81 -5.13
C GLY A 97 7.13 -4.22 -4.91
N HIS A 98 6.45 -5.00 -4.08
CA HIS A 98 6.85 -6.35 -3.71
C HIS A 98 6.98 -7.31 -4.89
N THR A 99 6.20 -7.10 -5.96
CA THR A 99 6.34 -7.87 -7.20
C THR A 99 7.74 -7.70 -7.80
N TRP A 100 8.21 -6.45 -7.97
CA TRP A 100 9.54 -6.16 -8.48
C TRP A 100 10.65 -6.69 -7.56
N VAL A 101 10.48 -6.52 -6.24
CA VAL A 101 11.40 -7.08 -5.24
C VAL A 101 11.55 -8.59 -5.41
N SER A 102 10.43 -9.30 -5.58
CA SER A 102 10.43 -10.77 -5.69
C SER A 102 10.86 -11.30 -7.06
N SER A 103 10.50 -10.62 -8.16
CA SER A 103 10.71 -11.13 -9.53
C SER A 103 11.99 -10.66 -10.20
N GLU A 104 12.55 -9.51 -9.77
CA GLU A 104 13.74 -8.91 -10.39
C GLU A 104 14.87 -8.79 -9.36
N TRP A 105 14.64 -8.02 -8.29
CA TRP A 105 15.72 -7.63 -7.36
C TRP A 105 16.34 -8.81 -6.61
N LEU A 106 15.52 -9.71 -6.06
CA LEU A 106 16.04 -10.91 -5.38
C LEU A 106 16.80 -11.85 -6.35
N PRO A 107 16.26 -12.19 -7.53
CA PRO A 107 17.01 -12.94 -8.54
C PRO A 107 18.33 -12.30 -8.95
N ASP A 108 18.37 -10.99 -9.17
CA ASP A 108 19.60 -10.25 -9.54
C ASP A 108 20.69 -10.35 -8.46
N LEU A 109 20.29 -10.51 -7.19
CA LEU A 109 21.19 -10.74 -6.06
C LEU A 109 21.59 -12.21 -5.87
N GLY A 110 21.09 -13.13 -6.69
CA GLY A 110 21.29 -14.58 -6.50
C GLY A 110 20.47 -15.16 -5.35
N LEU A 111 19.36 -14.51 -4.98
CA LEU A 111 18.51 -14.84 -3.84
C LEU A 111 17.09 -15.30 -4.24
N ALA A 112 16.93 -15.80 -5.48
CA ALA A 112 15.64 -16.22 -6.04
C ALA A 112 14.88 -17.28 -5.19
N GLN A 113 15.59 -18.05 -4.37
CA GLN A 113 14.99 -19.02 -3.44
C GLN A 113 14.08 -18.36 -2.39
N TYR A 114 14.20 -17.06 -2.15
CA TYR A 114 13.36 -16.32 -1.21
C TYR A 114 12.19 -15.58 -1.89
N SER A 115 12.13 -15.58 -3.23
CA SER A 115 11.15 -14.80 -4.01
C SER A 115 9.70 -15.08 -3.60
N GLU A 116 9.31 -16.35 -3.50
CA GLU A 116 7.95 -16.74 -3.10
C GLU A 116 7.60 -16.25 -1.70
N ASN A 117 8.55 -16.35 -0.76
CA ASN A 117 8.35 -15.90 0.61
C ASN A 117 8.17 -14.37 0.65
N PHE A 118 9.02 -13.61 -0.06
CA PHE A 118 8.90 -12.15 -0.13
C PHE A 118 7.62 -11.69 -0.81
N ALA A 119 7.22 -12.35 -1.90
CA ALA A 119 5.96 -12.08 -2.60
C ALA A 119 4.76 -12.34 -1.68
N THR A 120 4.73 -13.49 -1.01
CA THR A 120 3.64 -13.88 -0.09
C THR A 120 3.54 -12.93 1.11
N ASN A 121 4.66 -12.40 1.60
CA ASN A 121 4.71 -11.45 2.71
C ASN A 121 4.61 -9.98 2.26
N MET A 122 4.47 -9.72 0.96
CA MET A 122 4.34 -8.39 0.33
C MET A 122 5.47 -7.40 0.67
N VAL A 123 6.69 -7.91 0.81
CA VAL A 123 7.87 -7.09 1.16
C VAL A 123 8.27 -6.19 -0.02
N ASP A 124 8.13 -4.88 0.14
CA ASP A 124 8.65 -3.83 -0.75
C ASP A 124 9.99 -3.24 -0.24
N ALA A 125 10.54 -2.31 -1.02
CA ALA A 125 11.84 -1.68 -0.78
C ALA A 125 11.78 -0.54 0.26
#